data_AF-A0AAV4B1C3-F1
#
_entry.id   AF-A0AAV4B1C3-F1
#
_cell.length_a   1.000
_cell.length_b   1.000
_cell.length_c   1.000
_cell.angle_alpha   90.00
_cell.angle_beta   90.00
_cell.angle_gamma   90.00
#
_symmetry.space_group_name_H-M   'P 1'
#
loop_
_entity.id
_entity.type
_entity.pdbx_description
1 polymer ?
#
loop_
_entity_poly.entity_id
_entity_poly.type
_entity_poly.pdbx_seq_one_letter_code
_entity_poly.pdbx_strand_id
1 'polypeptide(L)'
;MPEAVLKENTNWVKLISKEYANFKDYTPQKLKACFLAFCQGLTVYGSAFFTGSILSHSKKCYLGVNDVGIHIIDMRSKQMIQSLEYREISYKHITENTLLEIKIRRDQRESRNQRGSSTRNVIEIRTRQAGVIVHLMQQLHHMNGDYVAR
;
A
#
# COMPACT_ATOMS: atom_id res chain seq x y z
N MET A 1 -5.25 -11.09 19.64
CA MET A 1 -4.99 -11.77 18.36
C MET A 1 -6.24 -11.67 17.50
N PRO A 2 -6.15 -11.31 16.21
CA PRO A 2 -7.30 -11.29 15.31
C PRO A 2 -7.95 -12.68 15.20
N GLU A 3 -9.29 -12.73 15.18
CA GLU A 3 -10.05 -13.99 15.18
C GLU A 3 -9.69 -14.92 14.01
N ALA A 4 -9.39 -14.33 12.85
CA ALA A 4 -8.99 -15.07 11.65
C ALA A 4 -7.72 -15.93 11.87
N VAL A 5 -6.78 -15.45 12.69
CA VAL A 5 -5.50 -16.12 12.98
C VAL A 5 -5.66 -17.18 14.06
N LEU A 6 -6.61 -17.01 14.97
CA LEU A 6 -6.86 -17.94 16.06
C LEU A 6 -7.43 -19.29 15.60
N LYS A 7 -8.12 -19.33 14.45
CA LYS A 7 -8.77 -20.54 13.93
C LYS A 7 -7.80 -21.56 13.32
N GLU A 8 -6.60 -21.12 12.92
CA GLU A 8 -5.66 -21.95 12.13
C GLU A 8 -4.64 -22.72 12.99
N ASN A 9 -4.48 -22.37 14.28
CA ASN A 9 -3.45 -22.96 15.12
C ASN A 9 -3.91 -23.11 16.57
N THR A 10 -3.83 -24.33 17.12
CA THR A 10 -4.28 -24.63 18.49
C THR A 10 -3.21 -24.37 19.55
N ASN A 11 -1.97 -24.06 19.16
CA ASN A 11 -0.84 -23.96 20.09
C ASN A 11 -0.30 -22.53 20.27
N TRP A 12 -1.16 -21.52 20.10
CA TRP A 12 -0.78 -20.11 20.26
C TRP A 12 -0.16 -19.80 21.61
N VAL A 13 -0.63 -20.44 22.70
CA VAL A 13 -0.08 -20.22 24.05
C VAL A 13 1.41 -20.54 24.08
N LYS A 14 1.84 -21.70 23.55
CA LYS A 14 3.26 -22.08 23.54
C LYS A 14 4.10 -21.14 22.67
N LEU A 15 3.58 -20.73 21.51
CA LEU A 15 4.28 -19.82 20.59
C LEU A 15 4.47 -18.43 21.21
N ILE A 16 3.41 -17.89 21.81
CA ILE A 16 3.45 -16.58 22.49
C ILE A 16 4.38 -16.64 23.69
N SER A 17 4.31 -17.69 24.52
CA SER A 17 5.20 -17.84 25.68
C SER A 17 6.67 -17.93 25.28
N LYS A 18 6.98 -18.60 24.15
CA LYS A 18 8.33 -18.68 23.61
C LYS A 18 8.85 -17.30 23.17
N GLU A 19 8.06 -16.55 22.41
CA GLU A 19 8.47 -15.21 21.99
C GLU A 19 8.54 -14.22 23.13
N TYR A 20 7.62 -14.29 24.10
CA TYR A 20 7.60 -13.43 25.27
C TYR A 20 8.93 -13.46 26.04
N ALA A 21 9.59 -14.62 26.11
CA ALA A 21 10.89 -14.74 26.78
C ALA A 21 11.97 -13.81 26.19
N ASN A 22 11.88 -13.46 24.91
CA ASN A 22 12.81 -12.54 24.23
C ASN A 22 12.59 -11.07 24.63
N PHE A 23 11.42 -10.74 25.18
CA PHE A 23 10.99 -9.37 25.43
C PHE A 23 10.63 -9.09 26.90
N LYS A 24 10.66 -10.11 27.77
CA LYS A 24 10.16 -10.05 29.16
C LYS A 24 10.81 -8.94 30.01
N ASP A 25 12.07 -8.60 29.74
CA ASP A 25 12.85 -7.63 30.51
C ASP A 25 12.83 -6.22 29.88
N TYR A 26 12.07 -6.02 28.80
CA TYR A 26 11.98 -4.72 28.14
C TYR A 26 11.01 -3.81 28.89
N THR A 27 11.37 -2.54 29.00
CA THR A 27 10.46 -1.53 29.54
C THR A 27 9.24 -1.36 28.61
N PRO A 28 8.07 -0.95 29.14
CA PRO A 28 6.90 -0.68 28.32
C PRO A 28 7.17 0.29 27.16
N GLN A 29 8.02 1.29 27.37
CA GLN A 29 8.42 2.25 26.34
C GLN A 29 9.20 1.56 25.21
N LYS A 30 10.17 0.70 25.55
CA LYS A 30 10.96 -0.04 24.56
C LYS A 30 10.08 -1.03 23.78
N LEU A 31 9.14 -1.71 24.45
CA LEU A 31 8.18 -2.60 23.78
C LEU A 31 7.31 -1.85 22.77
N LYS A 32 6.80 -0.66 23.14
CA LYS A 32 6.03 0.19 22.22
C LYS A 32 6.87 0.61 21.01
N ALA A 33 8.12 0.99 21.23
CA ALA A 33 9.03 1.35 20.13
C ALA A 33 9.31 0.16 19.19
N CYS A 34 9.59 -1.02 19.74
CA CYS A 34 9.76 -2.25 18.96
C CYS A 34 8.49 -2.62 18.17
N PHE A 35 7.32 -2.50 18.79
CA PHE A 35 6.05 -2.75 18.12
C PHE A 35 5.82 -1.79 16.95
N LEU A 36 6.05 -0.49 17.16
CA LEU A 36 5.92 0.52 16.09
C LEU A 36 6.91 0.27 14.96
N ALA A 37 8.17 -0.05 15.27
CA ALA A 37 9.17 -0.39 14.28
C ALA A 37 8.76 -1.63 13.44
N PHE A 38 8.19 -2.64 14.10
CA PHE A 38 7.65 -3.81 13.40
C PHE A 38 6.48 -3.43 12.48
N CYS A 39 5.54 -2.62 12.99
CA CYS A 39 4.40 -2.16 12.19
C CYS A 39 4.82 -1.31 10.99
N GLN A 40 5.81 -0.43 11.16
CA GLN A 40 6.37 0.40 10.09
C GLN A 40 7.00 -0.43 8.96
N GLY A 41 7.45 -1.66 9.24
CA GLY A 41 7.92 -2.59 8.22
C GLY A 41 6.81 -3.17 7.33
N LEU A 42 5.53 -2.99 7.69
CA LEU A 42 4.41 -3.46 6.87
C LEU A 42 4.17 -2.47 5.73
N THR A 43 4.12 -2.97 4.49
CA THR A 43 3.96 -2.14 3.28
C THR A 43 2.79 -1.16 3.34
N VAL A 44 1.68 -1.56 3.95
CA VAL A 44 0.44 -0.77 4.03
C VAL A 44 0.30 -0.03 5.36
N TYR A 45 1.34 0.00 6.20
CA TYR A 45 1.31 0.76 7.43
C TYR A 45 1.07 2.25 7.15
N GLY A 46 0.31 2.90 8.04
CA GLY A 46 -0.08 4.30 7.87
C GLY A 46 -1.03 4.57 6.69
N SER A 47 -1.51 3.54 5.98
CA SER A 47 -2.38 3.74 4.82
C SER A 47 -3.79 4.18 5.20
N ALA A 48 -4.29 5.20 4.51
CA ALA A 48 -5.73 5.42 4.37
C ALA A 48 -6.27 4.49 3.27
N PHE A 49 -7.35 3.76 3.57
CA PHE A 49 -7.93 2.80 2.64
C PHE A 49 -9.17 3.33 1.93
N PHE A 50 -9.18 3.18 0.62
CA PHE A 50 -10.30 3.50 -0.27
C PHE A 50 -10.75 2.27 -1.02
N THR A 51 -11.87 2.37 -1.72
CA THR A 51 -12.40 1.29 -2.57
C THR A 51 -12.44 1.72 -4.02
N GLY A 52 -12.22 0.78 -4.93
CA GLY A 52 -12.27 1.03 -6.36
C GLY A 52 -12.45 -0.24 -7.17
N SER A 53 -12.50 -0.08 -8.49
CA SER A 53 -12.51 -1.19 -9.44
C SER A 53 -11.48 -0.94 -10.54
N ILE A 54 -10.59 -1.90 -10.76
CA ILE A 54 -9.62 -1.86 -11.86
C ILE A 54 -10.38 -2.04 -13.17
N LEU A 55 -10.34 -1.04 -14.06
CA LEU A 55 -11.21 -0.97 -15.23
C LEU A 55 -10.97 -2.13 -16.20
N SER A 56 -9.71 -2.48 -16.46
CA SER A 56 -9.32 -3.49 -17.44
C SER A 56 -9.84 -4.90 -17.13
N HIS A 57 -10.08 -5.23 -15.86
CA HIS A 57 -10.54 -6.56 -15.43
C HIS A 57 -11.84 -6.49 -14.61
N SER A 58 -12.43 -5.31 -14.47
CA SER A 58 -13.59 -5.03 -13.60
C SER A 58 -13.44 -5.60 -12.18
N LYS A 59 -12.21 -5.62 -11.66
CA LYS A 59 -11.88 -6.26 -10.39
C LYS A 59 -11.96 -5.27 -9.24
N LYS A 60 -12.79 -5.57 -8.24
CA LYS A 60 -12.89 -4.75 -7.01
C LYS A 60 -11.59 -4.83 -6.21
N CYS A 61 -11.11 -3.68 -5.74
CA CYS A 61 -9.87 -3.55 -5.00
C CYS A 61 -10.00 -2.55 -3.84
N TYR A 62 -9.10 -2.70 -2.86
CA TYR A 62 -8.77 -1.62 -1.94
C TYR A 62 -7.58 -0.85 -2.46
N LEU A 63 -7.56 0.45 -2.17
CA LEU A 63 -6.44 1.34 -2.43
C LEU A 63 -5.91 1.81 -1.07
N GLY A 64 -4.74 1.34 -0.66
CA GLY A 64 -4.01 1.90 0.47
C GLY A 64 -3.14 3.05 0.00
N VAL A 65 -3.26 4.22 0.61
CA VAL A 65 -2.42 5.39 0.31
C VAL A 65 -1.70 5.81 1.58
N ASN A 66 -0.37 5.81 1.55
CA ASN A 66 0.48 6.27 2.64
C ASN A 66 1.58 7.21 2.14
N ASP A 67 2.55 7.50 3.00
CA ASP A 67 3.70 8.36 2.74
C ASP A 67 4.66 7.78 1.69
N VAL A 68 4.69 6.46 1.49
CA VAL A 68 5.51 5.80 0.47
C VAL A 68 4.87 5.87 -0.92
N GLY A 69 3.56 5.60 -1.00
CA GLY A 69 2.88 5.54 -2.29
C GLY A 69 1.45 5.03 -2.23
N ILE A 70 1.08 4.29 -3.29
CA ILE A 70 -0.25 3.69 -3.44
C ILE A 70 -0.16 2.17 -3.61
N HIS A 71 -1.02 1.45 -2.91
CA HIS A 71 -1.05 0.00 -2.83
C HIS A 71 -2.43 -0.51 -3.25
N ILE A 72 -2.46 -1.33 -4.30
CA ILE A 72 -3.66 -1.92 -4.85
C ILE A 72 -3.80 -3.33 -4.31
N ILE A 73 -4.89 -3.60 -3.61
CA ILE A 73 -5.13 -4.88 -2.92
C ILE A 73 -6.39 -5.51 -3.48
N ASP A 74 -6.33 -6.82 -3.75
CA ASP A 74 -7.54 -7.55 -4.12
C ASP A 74 -8.56 -7.53 -2.97
N MET A 75 -9.79 -7.13 -3.28
CA MET A 75 -10.79 -6.96 -2.22
C MET A 75 -11.23 -8.29 -1.61
N ARG A 76 -11.15 -9.40 -2.35
CA ARG A 76 -11.59 -10.73 -1.91
C ARG A 76 -10.46 -11.50 -1.22
N SER A 77 -9.33 -11.67 -1.89
CA SER A 77 -8.20 -12.45 -1.37
C SER A 77 -7.33 -11.67 -0.39
N LYS A 78 -7.50 -10.34 -0.32
CA LYS A 78 -6.65 -9.43 0.47
C LYS A 78 -5.16 -9.48 0.09
N GLN A 79 -4.84 -10.08 -1.07
CA GLN A 79 -3.48 -10.15 -1.58
C GLN A 79 -3.11 -8.85 -2.28
N MET A 80 -1.84 -8.46 -2.16
CA MET A 80 -1.29 -7.32 -2.88
C MET A 80 -1.33 -7.60 -4.38
N ILE A 81 -2.00 -6.74 -5.14
CA ILE A 81 -1.96 -6.77 -6.61
C ILE A 81 -0.73 -5.99 -7.07
N GLN A 82 -0.54 -4.78 -6.54
CA GLN A 82 0.59 -3.94 -6.88
C GLN A 82 0.86 -2.91 -5.79
N SER A 83 2.12 -2.56 -5.61
CA SER A 83 2.58 -1.47 -4.75
C SER A 83 3.42 -0.54 -5.61
N LEU A 84 3.11 0.75 -5.59
CA LEU A 84 3.74 1.76 -6.45
C LEU A 84 4.20 2.93 -5.61
N GLU A 85 5.49 3.21 -5.64
CA GLU A 85 6.06 4.37 -4.95
C GLU A 85 5.78 5.65 -5.74
N TYR A 86 5.67 6.79 -5.05
CA TYR A 86 5.39 8.08 -5.70
C TYR A 86 6.41 8.44 -6.81
N ARG A 87 7.69 8.08 -6.64
CA ARG A 87 8.74 8.35 -7.64
C ARG A 87 8.53 7.61 -8.97
N GLU A 88 7.86 6.46 -8.93
CA GLU A 88 7.67 5.55 -10.05
C GLU A 88 6.40 5.84 -10.84
N ILE A 89 5.59 6.80 -10.40
CA ILE A 89 4.27 7.03 -10.98
C ILE A 89 4.00 8.49 -11.29
N SER A 90 3.04 8.70 -12.17
CA SER A 90 2.27 9.92 -12.26
C SER A 90 0.80 9.56 -12.14
N TYR A 91 0.00 10.44 -11.56
CA TYR A 91 -1.41 10.17 -11.29
C TYR A 91 -2.24 11.41 -11.57
N LYS A 92 -3.49 11.20 -12.00
CA LYS A 92 -4.47 12.28 -12.18
C LYS A 92 -5.89 11.78 -11.92
N HIS A 93 -6.74 12.71 -11.51
CA HIS A 93 -8.18 12.49 -11.44
C HIS A 93 -8.81 12.91 -12.78
N ILE A 94 -9.52 11.99 -13.43
CA ILE A 94 -10.36 12.29 -14.59
C ILE A 94 -11.78 12.49 -14.08
N THR A 95 -12.15 13.76 -13.89
CA THR A 95 -13.39 14.18 -13.22
C THR A 95 -14.64 13.64 -13.89
N GLU A 96 -14.66 13.62 -15.22
CA GLU A 96 -15.80 13.18 -16.04
C GLU A 96 -16.22 11.73 -15.76
N ASN A 97 -15.25 10.87 -15.43
CA ASN A 97 -15.46 9.43 -15.29
C ASN A 97 -15.27 8.91 -13.85
N THR A 98 -15.05 9.80 -12.87
CA THR A 98 -14.67 9.44 -11.49
C THR A 98 -13.52 8.42 -11.50
N LEU A 99 -12.51 8.71 -12.32
CA LEU A 99 -11.43 7.76 -12.59
C LEU A 99 -10.13 8.28 -12.02
N LEU A 100 -9.44 7.44 -11.26
CA LEU A 100 -8.05 7.61 -10.92
C LEU A 100 -7.22 6.91 -12.00
N GLU A 101 -6.47 7.70 -12.77
CA GLU A 101 -5.51 7.19 -13.75
C GLU A 101 -4.11 7.22 -13.12
N ILE A 102 -3.43 6.07 -13.09
CA ILE A 102 -2.05 5.94 -12.60
C ILE A 102 -1.19 5.47 -13.77
N LYS A 103 -0.21 6.28 -14.17
CA LYS A 103 0.79 5.91 -15.17
C LYS A 103 2.10 5.56 -14.50
N ILE A 104 2.61 4.36 -14.77
CA ILE A 104 3.91 3.88 -14.31
C ILE A 104 5.00 4.44 -15.20
N ARG A 105 5.94 5.18 -14.59
CA ARG A 105 7.16 5.69 -15.20
C ARG A 105 8.17 4.55 -15.22
N ARG A 106 8.32 3.84 -16.34
CA ARG A 106 9.42 2.86 -16.47
C ARG A 106 10.75 3.60 -16.49
N ASP A 107 11.71 3.09 -15.73
CA ASP A 107 13.11 3.43 -15.97
C ASP A 107 13.50 2.93 -17.36
N GLN A 108 14.03 3.83 -18.21
CA GLN A 108 14.34 3.53 -19.61
C GLN A 108 15.40 2.41 -19.77
N ARG A 109 16.04 1.96 -18.69
CA ARG A 109 17.08 0.93 -18.69
C ARG A 109 16.55 -0.49 -18.92
N GLU A 110 15.33 -0.80 -18.50
CA GLU A 110 14.74 -2.15 -18.67
C GLU A 110 13.93 -2.30 -19.97
N SER A 111 13.63 -1.19 -20.64
CA SER A 111 12.66 -1.19 -21.75
C SER A 111 13.26 -1.51 -23.12
N ARG A 112 14.56 -1.86 -23.22
CA ARG A 112 15.20 -2.23 -24.50
C ARG A 112 14.81 -3.62 -25.02
N ASN A 113 14.25 -4.50 -24.19
CA ASN A 113 14.01 -5.90 -24.57
C ASN A 113 12.53 -6.31 -24.69
N GLN A 114 11.56 -5.40 -24.56
CA GLN A 114 10.14 -5.76 -24.68
C GLN A 114 9.44 -4.90 -25.75
N ARG A 115 9.46 -5.39 -26.99
CA ARG A 115 8.52 -4.98 -28.05
C ARG A 115 7.14 -5.54 -27.71
N GLY A 116 6.32 -4.77 -26.99
CA GLY A 116 4.95 -5.20 -26.68
C GLY A 116 4.15 -4.25 -25.79
N SER A 117 3.18 -3.58 -26.42
CA SER A 117 2.02 -2.88 -25.84
C SER A 117 2.26 -1.67 -24.94
N SER A 118 2.04 -0.48 -25.50
CA SER A 118 1.99 0.83 -24.83
C SER A 118 0.91 0.96 -23.74
N THR A 119 -0.06 0.04 -23.69
CA THR A 119 -1.16 0.03 -22.71
C THR A 119 -0.82 -0.58 -21.36
N ARG A 120 0.32 -1.29 -21.23
CA ARG A 120 0.68 -2.02 -20.00
C ARG A 120 1.15 -1.12 -18.84
N ASN A 121 1.31 0.18 -19.09
CA ASN A 121 1.86 1.15 -18.12
C ASN A 121 0.81 2.03 -17.47
N VAL A 122 -0.48 1.85 -17.79
CA VAL A 122 -1.56 2.66 -17.23
C VAL A 122 -2.50 1.75 -16.46
N ILE A 123 -2.75 2.11 -15.21
CA ILE A 123 -3.75 1.48 -14.34
C ILE A 123 -4.87 2.48 -14.16
N GLU A 124 -6.06 2.08 -14.59
CA GLU A 124 -7.26 2.89 -14.49
C GLU A 124 -8.16 2.31 -13.41
N ILE A 125 -8.45 3.12 -12.39
CA ILE A 125 -9.24 2.71 -11.24
C ILE A 125 -10.47 3.59 -11.17
N ARG A 126 -11.64 2.97 -11.36
CA ARG A 126 -12.92 3.66 -11.19
C ARG A 126 -13.25 3.76 -9.70
N THR A 127 -13.40 4.97 -9.20
CA THR A 127 -13.79 5.23 -7.81
C THR A 127 -14.40 6.62 -7.64
N ARG A 128 -15.49 6.70 -6.87
CA ARG A 128 -16.12 7.98 -6.51
C ARG A 128 -15.23 8.87 -5.64
N GLN A 129 -14.15 8.30 -5.09
CA GLN A 129 -13.23 8.94 -4.16
C GLN A 129 -11.96 9.46 -4.85
N ALA A 130 -11.90 9.44 -6.19
CA ALA A 130 -10.67 9.74 -6.95
C ALA A 130 -10.10 11.14 -6.62
N GLY A 131 -10.93 12.16 -6.48
CA GLY A 131 -10.47 13.50 -6.08
C GLY A 131 -9.82 13.53 -4.69
N VAL A 132 -10.42 12.86 -3.71
CA VAL A 132 -9.89 12.76 -2.34
C VAL A 132 -8.57 11.99 -2.33
N ILE A 133 -8.50 10.89 -3.08
CA ILE A 133 -7.28 10.08 -3.21
C ILE A 133 -6.14 10.90 -3.80
N VAL A 134 -6.38 11.60 -4.92
CA VAL A 134 -5.35 12.43 -5.56
C VAL A 134 -4.89 13.56 -4.62
N HIS A 135 -5.82 14.21 -3.92
CA HIS A 135 -5.46 15.25 -2.97
C HIS A 135 -4.60 14.70 -1.82
N LEU A 136 -4.94 13.55 -1.26
CA LEU A 136 -4.15 12.90 -0.22
C LEU A 136 -2.75 12.51 -0.73
N MET A 137 -2.67 11.89 -1.91
CA MET A 137 -1.40 11.53 -2.55
C MET A 137 -0.51 12.76 -2.78
N GLN A 138 -1.09 13.90 -3.17
CA GLN A 138 -0.36 15.15 -3.30
C GLN A 138 0.19 15.59 -1.95
N GLN A 139 -0.63 15.67 -0.90
CA GLN A 139 -0.18 16.11 0.43
C GLN A 139 0.97 15.24 0.96
N LEU A 140 0.82 13.90 0.88
CA LEU A 140 1.81 12.96 1.37
C LEU A 140 3.12 12.99 0.55
N HIS A 141 3.02 13.18 -0.77
CA HIS A 141 4.21 13.33 -1.62
C HIS A 141 5.00 14.60 -1.27
N HIS A 142 4.34 15.73 -1.02
CA HIS A 142 5.00 16.98 -0.63
C HIS A 142 5.66 16.87 0.74
N MET A 143 4.95 16.30 1.74
CA MET A 143 5.51 16.10 3.07
C MET A 143 6.81 15.30 3.04
N ASN A 144 6.92 14.29 2.17
CA ASN A 144 8.14 13.50 2.03
C ASN A 144 9.25 14.20 1.21
N GLY A 145 8.89 15.07 0.26
CA GLY A 145 9.87 15.92 -0.44
C GLY A 145 10.61 16.86 0.52
N ASP A 146 9.89 17.42 1.49
CA ASP A 146 10.44 18.35 2.49
C ASP A 146 11.29 17.64 3.57
N TYR A 147 11.05 16.35 3.83
CA TYR A 147 11.83 15.55 4.78
C TYR A 147 13.18 15.08 4.22
N VAL A 148 13.32 14.90 2.90
CA VAL A 148 14.57 14.47 2.25
C VAL A 148 15.54 15.65 2.01
N ALA A 149 15.05 16.88 2.10
CA ALA A 149 15.85 18.10 1.93
C ALA A 149 16.49 18.64 3.23
N ARG A 150 16.38 17.91 4.36
CA ARG A 150 17.03 18.21 5.65
C ARG A 150 18.01 17.12 6.03
#